data_AF-A0A5C7BPA8-F1
#
_entry.id   AF-A0A5C7BPA8-F1
#
_cell.length_a   1.000
_cell.length_b   1.000
_cell.length_c   1.000
_cell.angle_alpha   90.00
_cell.angle_beta   90.00
_cell.angle_gamma   90.00
#
_symmetry.space_group_name_H-M   'P 1'
#
loop_
_entity.id
_entity.type
_entity.pdbx_description
1 polymer ?
#
loop_
_entity_poly.entity_id
_entity_poly.type
_entity_poly.pdbx_seq_one_letter_code
_entity_poly.pdbx_strand_id
1 'polypeptide(L)'
;MAIGLLLVALIVAGKLAFYFHSNAVKAGEQVKQQEKTLAQQTGLITTLRADDARNRAMMAEQQRREQQLRQRGEIYQRKYQDAIKNDECARRTAPGAVLGLLRGTDTTAADAARAVSP
;
A
#
# COMPACT_ATOMS: atom_id res chain seq x y z
N MET A 1 26.30 -23.26 69.98
CA MET A 1 24.97 -23.26 69.33
C MET A 1 24.61 -21.89 68.75
N ALA A 2 24.59 -20.80 69.54
CA ALA A 2 24.15 -19.47 69.07
C ALA A 2 25.00 -18.85 67.95
N ILE A 3 26.34 -18.99 68.00
CA ILE A 3 27.25 -18.42 66.98
C ILE A 3 27.03 -19.05 65.60
N GLY A 4 26.79 -20.36 65.55
CA GLY A 4 26.50 -21.07 64.30
C GLY A 4 25.19 -20.62 63.65
N LEU A 5 24.14 -20.40 64.46
CA LEU A 5 22.87 -19.86 63.98
C LEU A 5 23.01 -18.44 63.44
N LEU A 6 23.84 -17.61 64.07
CA LEU A 6 24.07 -16.23 63.66
C LEU A 6 24.80 -16.17 62.29
N LEU A 7 25.78 -17.04 62.06
CA LEU A 7 26.44 -17.18 60.77
C LEU A 7 25.47 -17.62 59.67
N VAL A 8 24.62 -18.61 59.95
CA VAL A 8 23.60 -19.06 58.98
C VAL A 8 22.62 -17.93 58.66
N ALA A 9 22.17 -17.16 59.66
CA ALA A 9 21.27 -16.03 59.46
C ALA A 9 21.89 -14.95 58.55
N LEU A 10 23.18 -14.64 58.73
CA LEU A 10 23.90 -13.67 57.88
C LEU A 10 24.05 -14.17 56.43
N ILE A 11 24.34 -15.45 56.24
CA ILE A 11 24.46 -16.04 54.90
C ILE A 11 23.10 -16.00 54.17
N VAL A 12 22.01 -16.34 54.85
CA VAL A 12 20.65 -16.30 54.29
C VAL A 12 20.25 -14.86 53.97
N ALA A 13 20.50 -13.90 54.87
CA ALA A 13 20.19 -12.49 54.63
C ALA A 13 20.97 -11.92 53.43
N GLY A 14 22.26 -12.24 53.30
CA GLY A 14 23.09 -11.81 52.17
C GLY A 14 22.61 -12.39 50.84
N LYS A 15 22.24 -13.68 50.82
CA LYS A 15 21.66 -14.33 49.64
C LYS A 15 20.32 -13.71 49.24
N LEU A 16 19.47 -13.41 50.21
CA LEU A 16 18.16 -12.81 49.97
C LEU A 16 18.31 -11.39 49.41
N ALA A 17 19.18 -10.57 50.01
CA ALA A 17 19.46 -9.22 49.54
C ALA A 17 20.02 -9.21 48.10
N PHE A 18 20.95 -10.11 47.79
CA PHE A 18 21.50 -10.23 46.43
C PHE A 18 20.44 -10.70 45.43
N TYR A 19 19.59 -11.65 45.82
CA TYR A 19 18.51 -12.16 44.97
C TYR A 19 17.50 -11.05 44.63
N PHE A 20 17.01 -10.31 45.63
CA PHE A 20 16.10 -9.19 45.41
C PHE A 20 16.73 -8.07 44.57
N HIS A 21 17.99 -7.72 44.83
CA HIS A 21 18.68 -6.70 44.06
C HIS A 21 18.84 -7.11 42.59
N SER A 22 19.27 -8.34 42.33
CA SER A 22 19.44 -8.85 40.96
C SER A 22 18.12 -8.92 40.19
N ASN A 23 17.02 -9.30 40.86
CA ASN A 23 15.69 -9.33 40.24
C ASN A 23 15.16 -7.92 39.97
N ALA A 24 15.37 -6.97 40.90
CA ALA A 24 14.98 -5.58 40.71
C ALA A 24 15.73 -4.93 39.54
N VAL A 25 17.04 -5.19 39.42
CA VAL A 25 17.86 -4.71 38.29
C VAL A 25 17.37 -5.30 36.97
N LYS A 26 17.15 -6.62 36.91
CA LYS A 26 16.62 -7.29 35.71
C LYS A 26 15.25 -6.76 35.30
N ALA A 27 14.35 -6.55 36.26
CA ALA A 27 13.03 -5.97 36.00
C ALA A 27 13.15 -4.54 35.44
N GLY A 28 14.03 -3.72 36.01
CA GLY A 28 14.31 -2.37 35.51
C GLY A 28 14.91 -2.36 34.09
N GLU A 29 15.79 -3.29 33.77
CA GLU A 29 16.33 -3.46 32.42
C GLU A 29 15.26 -3.89 31.41
N GLN A 30 14.38 -4.84 31.79
CA GLN A 30 13.27 -5.28 30.95
C GLN A 30 12.30 -4.12 30.67
N VAL A 31 11.96 -3.31 31.66
CA VAL A 31 11.10 -2.13 31.47
C VAL A 31 11.76 -1.14 30.50
N LYS A 32 13.06 -0.84 30.66
CA LYS A 32 13.77 0.05 29.72
C LYS A 32 13.81 -0.50 28.30
N GLN A 33 13.94 -1.81 28.12
CA GLN A 33 13.89 -2.44 26.80
C GLN A 33 12.49 -2.37 26.19
N GLN A 34 11.45 -2.60 27.00
CA GLN A 34 10.06 -2.44 26.58
C GLN A 34 9.74 -0.99 26.19
N GLU A 35 10.16 -0.01 26.97
CA GLU A 35 9.97 1.41 26.64
C GLU A 35 10.64 1.79 25.31
N LYS A 36 11.87 1.33 25.06
CA LYS A 36 12.57 1.57 23.79
C LYS A 36 11.84 0.95 22.60
N THR A 37 11.39 -0.30 22.74
CA THR A 37 10.65 -0.99 21.67
C THR A 37 9.29 -0.37 21.44
N LEU A 38 8.59 0.08 22.49
CA LEU A 38 7.31 0.77 22.38
C LEU A 38 7.47 2.14 21.71
N ALA A 39 8.53 2.90 22.04
CA ALA A 39 8.85 4.16 21.39
C ALA A 39 9.15 3.96 19.90
N GLN A 40 9.90 2.91 19.56
CA GLN A 40 10.19 2.55 18.16
C GLN A 40 8.92 2.13 17.41
N GLN A 41 8.07 1.29 18.02
CA GLN A 41 6.79 0.89 17.42
C GLN A 41 5.85 2.08 17.26
N THR A 42 5.78 2.98 18.22
CA THR A 42 4.94 4.18 18.15
C THR A 42 5.41 5.07 17.01
N GLY A 43 6.72 5.27 16.86
CA GLY A 43 7.30 6.00 15.73
C GLY A 43 6.99 5.36 14.37
N LEU A 44 7.02 4.03 14.27
CA LEU A 44 6.63 3.33 13.05
C LEU A 44 5.13 3.46 12.75
N ILE A 45 4.27 3.38 13.77
CA ILE A 45 2.82 3.54 13.58
C ILE A 45 2.49 4.97 13.14
N THR A 46 3.18 5.98 13.67
CA THR A 46 2.93 7.37 13.27
C THR A 46 3.34 7.64 11.82
N THR A 47 4.48 7.11 11.37
CA THR A 47 4.89 7.23 9.96
C THR A 47 3.93 6.48 9.04
N LEU A 48 3.54 5.25 9.39
CA LEU A 48 2.61 4.46 8.59
C LEU A 48 1.25 5.15 8.43
N ARG A 49 0.75 5.79 9.49
CA ARG A 49 -0.50 6.57 9.43
C ARG A 49 -0.36 7.80 8.54
N ALA A 50 0.78 8.50 8.59
CA ALA A 50 1.02 9.65 7.74
C ALA A 50 1.10 9.25 6.25
N ASP A 51 1.78 8.14 5.96
CA ASP A 51 1.90 7.61 4.60
C ASP A 51 0.56 7.10 4.06
N ASP A 52 -0.23 6.39 4.86
CA ASP A 52 -1.58 5.95 4.47
C ASP A 52 -2.50 7.15 4.20
N ALA A 53 -2.46 8.19 5.03
CA ALA A 53 -3.23 9.41 4.79
C ALA A 53 -2.83 10.10 3.48
N ARG A 54 -1.53 10.20 3.18
CA ARG A 54 -1.02 10.74 1.91
C ARG A 54 -1.43 9.88 0.72
N ASN A 55 -1.32 8.56 0.84
CA ASN A 55 -1.68 7.63 -0.23
C ASN A 55 -3.17 7.72 -0.56
N ARG A 56 -4.05 7.76 0.47
CA ARG A 56 -5.50 7.96 0.26
C ARG A 56 -5.81 9.29 -0.40
N ALA A 57 -5.12 10.37 -0.04
CA ALA A 57 -5.30 11.67 -0.68
C ALA A 57 -4.93 11.60 -2.17
N MET A 58 -3.79 10.98 -2.50
CA MET A 58 -3.34 10.80 -3.89
C MET A 58 -4.32 9.95 -4.70
N MET A 59 -4.80 8.85 -4.13
CA MET A 59 -5.80 7.99 -4.78
C MET A 59 -7.12 8.72 -5.02
N ALA A 60 -7.57 9.53 -4.07
CA ALA A 60 -8.79 10.33 -4.22
C ALA A 60 -8.63 11.40 -5.32
N GLU A 61 -7.47 12.04 -5.41
CA GLU A 61 -7.17 12.99 -6.48
C GLU A 61 -7.13 12.32 -7.86
N GLN A 62 -6.48 11.17 -7.96
CA GLN A 62 -6.42 10.40 -9.20
C GLN A 62 -7.82 9.97 -9.66
N GLN A 63 -8.66 9.46 -8.74
CA GLN A 63 -10.04 9.10 -9.05
C GLN A 63 -10.86 10.31 -9.53
N ARG A 64 -10.72 11.48 -8.88
CA ARG A 64 -11.38 12.71 -9.33
C ARG A 64 -10.94 13.12 -10.73
N ARG A 65 -9.64 13.04 -11.01
CA ARG A 65 -9.10 13.37 -12.34
C ARG A 65 -9.61 12.43 -13.42
N GLU A 66 -9.66 11.11 -13.14
CA GLU A 66 -10.23 10.13 -14.06
C GLU A 66 -11.72 10.38 -14.31
N GLN A 67 -12.50 10.67 -13.28
CA GLN A 67 -13.92 11.03 -13.43
C GLN A 67 -14.09 12.27 -14.29
N GLN A 68 -13.28 13.30 -14.06
CA GLN A 68 -13.30 14.52 -14.86
C GLN A 68 -12.93 14.26 -16.32
N LEU A 69 -11.93 13.41 -16.57
CA LEU A 69 -11.54 13.01 -17.92
C LEU A 69 -12.65 12.21 -18.62
N ARG A 70 -13.33 11.30 -17.92
CA ARG A 70 -14.50 10.58 -18.45
C ARG A 70 -15.62 11.53 -18.84
N GLN A 71 -16.01 12.43 -17.94
CA GLN A 71 -17.03 13.44 -18.23
C GLN A 71 -16.64 14.31 -19.43
N ARG A 72 -15.37 14.75 -19.49
CA ARG A 72 -14.88 15.54 -20.62
C ARG A 72 -14.89 14.75 -21.92
N GLY A 73 -14.53 13.47 -21.88
CA GLY A 73 -14.60 12.55 -23.01
C GLY A 73 -16.03 12.39 -23.53
N GLU A 74 -17.00 12.17 -22.64
CA GLU A 74 -18.42 12.06 -22.99
C GLU A 74 -18.96 13.36 -23.60
N ILE A 75 -18.63 14.52 -23.01
CA ILE A 75 -19.03 15.82 -23.56
C ILE A 75 -18.43 16.03 -24.95
N TYR A 76 -17.14 15.70 -25.12
CA TYR A 76 -16.47 15.84 -26.41
C TYR A 76 -17.08 14.92 -27.46
N GLN A 77 -17.33 13.66 -27.11
CA GLN A 77 -17.97 12.69 -28.00
C GLN A 77 -19.38 13.13 -28.42
N ARG A 78 -20.19 13.63 -27.46
CA ARG A 78 -21.53 14.15 -27.76
C ARG A 78 -21.46 15.37 -28.67
N LYS A 79 -20.55 16.32 -28.40
CA LYS A 79 -20.35 17.50 -29.27
C LYS A 79 -19.93 17.10 -30.68
N TYR A 80 -19.04 16.12 -30.80
CA TYR A 80 -18.61 15.60 -32.09
C TYR A 80 -19.78 14.98 -32.86
N GLN A 81 -20.53 14.08 -32.21
CA GLN A 81 -21.75 13.49 -32.80
C GLN A 81 -22.76 14.56 -33.22
N ASP A 82 -22.95 15.58 -32.39
CA ASP A 82 -23.89 16.67 -32.68
C ASP A 82 -23.46 17.52 -33.88
N ALA A 83 -22.15 17.77 -34.03
CA ALA A 83 -21.59 18.50 -35.15
C ALA A 83 -21.73 17.74 -36.48
N ILE A 84 -21.56 16.41 -36.45
CA ILE A 84 -21.62 15.58 -37.67
C ILE A 84 -23.02 15.05 -37.99
N LYS A 85 -24.00 15.19 -37.09
CA LYS A 85 -25.32 14.53 -37.24
C LYS A 85 -26.05 14.91 -38.53
N ASN A 86 -25.80 16.10 -39.07
CA ASN A 86 -26.45 16.62 -40.28
C ASN A 86 -25.54 16.61 -41.52
N ASP A 87 -24.32 16.10 -41.38
CA ASP A 87 -23.36 16.03 -42.48
C ASP A 87 -23.55 14.72 -43.28
N GLU A 88 -23.91 14.86 -44.56
CA GLU A 88 -24.08 13.75 -45.51
C GLU A 88 -22.82 12.89 -45.64
N CYS A 89 -21.63 13.51 -45.67
CA CYS A 89 -20.35 12.82 -45.78
C CYS A 89 -20.03 12.03 -44.52
N ALA A 90 -20.39 12.54 -43.33
CA ALA A 90 -20.16 11.84 -42.08
C ALA A 90 -21.13 10.66 -41.84
N ARG A 91 -22.32 10.68 -42.45
CA ARG A 91 -23.28 9.56 -42.39
C ARG A 91 -22.91 8.39 -43.31
N ARG A 92 -22.09 8.63 -44.34
CA ARG A 92 -21.66 7.57 -45.25
C ARG A 92 -20.70 6.62 -44.54
N THR A 93 -21.01 5.33 -44.59
CA THR A 93 -20.09 4.30 -44.14
C THR A 93 -18.81 4.39 -44.97
N ALA A 94 -17.66 4.46 -44.29
CA ALA A 94 -16.38 4.42 -44.98
C ALA A 94 -16.27 3.15 -45.84
N PRO A 95 -15.78 3.25 -47.09
CA PRO A 95 -15.65 2.09 -47.97
C PRO A 95 -14.85 0.97 -47.30
N GLY A 96 -15.32 -0.28 -47.43
CA GLY A 96 -14.71 -1.43 -46.77
C GLY A 96 -13.21 -1.61 -47.05
N ALA A 97 -12.76 -1.25 -48.25
CA ALA A 97 -11.34 -1.26 -48.62
C ALA A 97 -10.51 -0.26 -47.78
N VAL A 98 -11.05 0.92 -47.49
CA VAL A 98 -10.39 1.95 -46.67
C VAL A 98 -10.38 1.52 -45.20
N LEU A 99 -11.47 0.92 -44.71
CA LEU A 99 -11.52 0.35 -43.36
C LEU A 99 -10.54 -0.83 -43.20
N GLY A 100 -10.36 -1.65 -44.23
CA GLY A 100 -9.38 -2.73 -44.26
C GLY A 100 -7.93 -2.22 -44.21
N LEU A 101 -7.64 -1.12 -44.89
CA LEU A 101 -6.34 -0.44 -44.80
C LEU A 101 -6.12 0.19 -43.41
N LEU A 102 -7.14 0.87 -42.85
CA LEU A 102 -7.07 1.52 -41.53
C LEU A 102 -6.95 0.54 -40.37
N ARG A 103 -7.57 -0.64 -40.45
CA ARG A 103 -7.42 -1.69 -39.43
C ARG A 103 -6.08 -2.41 -39.49
N GLY A 104 -5.26 -2.12 -40.51
CA GLY A 104 -4.12 -2.94 -40.87
C GLY A 104 -4.60 -4.21 -41.55
N THR A 105 -4.06 -4.49 -42.74
CA THR A 105 -4.24 -5.74 -43.48
C THR A 105 -3.51 -6.92 -42.81
N ASP A 106 -3.69 -7.08 -41.50
CA ASP A 106 -3.01 -8.07 -40.64
C ASP A 106 -3.99 -8.89 -39.77
N THR A 107 -5.27 -8.95 -40.13
CA THR A 107 -6.16 -9.96 -39.53
C THR A 107 -5.66 -11.38 -39.76
N THR A 108 -4.90 -11.65 -40.84
CA THR A 108 -4.30 -12.96 -41.11
C THR A 108 -3.05 -13.24 -40.26
N ALA A 109 -2.29 -12.21 -39.86
CA ALA A 109 -1.10 -12.37 -39.01
C ALA A 109 -1.47 -12.56 -37.52
N ALA A 110 -2.56 -11.93 -37.07
CA ALA A 110 -3.06 -12.07 -35.70
C ALA A 110 -3.60 -13.49 -35.40
N ASP A 111 -4.26 -14.13 -36.35
CA ASP A 111 -4.74 -15.52 -36.21
C ASP A 111 -3.58 -16.53 -36.25
N ALA A 112 -2.55 -16.29 -37.07
CA ALA A 112 -1.35 -17.13 -37.09
C ALA A 112 -0.53 -17.03 -35.78
N ALA A 113 -0.44 -15.86 -35.16
CA ALA A 113 0.22 -15.68 -33.87
C ALA A 113 -0.55 -16.35 -32.71
N ARG A 114 -1.88 -16.43 -32.80
CA ARG A 114 -2.73 -17.10 -31.80
C ARG A 114 -2.71 -18.63 -31.91
N ALA A 115 -2.35 -19.17 -33.08
CA ALA A 115 -2.17 -20.59 -33.31
C ALA A 115 -0.78 -21.14 -32.89
N VAL A 116 0.19 -20.28 -32.59
CA VAL A 116 1.60 -20.66 -32.27
C VAL A 116 1.95 -20.45 -30.79
N SER A 117 0.98 -20.14 -29.93
CA SER A 117 1.19 -20.16 -28.47
C SER A 117 0.95 -21.59 -27.93
N PRO A 118 1.96 -22.29 -27.38
CA PRO A 118 1.79 -23.57 -26.69
C PRO A 118 1.01 -23.45 -25.37
#